data_AF-A0A1F2TD85-F1
#
_entry.id   AF-A0A1F2TD85-F1
#
_cell.length_a   1.000
_cell.length_b   1.000
_cell.length_c   1.000
_cell.angle_alpha   90.00
_cell.angle_beta   90.00
_cell.angle_gamma   90.00
#
_symmetry.space_group_name_H-M   'P 1'
#
loop_
_entity.id
_entity.type
_entity.pdbx_description
1 polymer ?
#
loop_
_entity_poly.entity_id
_entity_poly.type
_entity_poly.pdbx_seq_one_letter_code
_entity_poly.pdbx_strand_id
1 'polypeptide(L)'
;MTEAERLVADFAGTGLSVGRHPMALRRDELAMRGVLRAIDLRTVRQGRRVRVAGMVITRQRPGTAKGFVFLTLEDETGIANIIVRPDLFTRDRLVIVEEPFLIVEGVLQNQEGVTSVRAEAVFGMRGLDVNFDAHDFY
;
A
#
# COMPACT_ATOMS: atom_id res chain seq x y z
N MET A 1 1.20 -19.71 18.86
CA MET A 1 1.95 -19.63 17.59
C MET A 1 1.03 -19.98 16.45
N THR A 2 0.18 -19.02 16.09
CA THR A 2 -0.62 -19.03 14.86
C THR A 2 0.29 -18.76 13.65
N GLU A 3 -0.16 -19.09 12.45
CA GLU A 3 0.58 -18.79 11.21
C GLU A 3 0.86 -17.29 11.05
N ALA A 4 -0.08 -16.45 11.50
CA ALA A 4 0.06 -15.01 11.56
C ALA A 4 1.20 -14.60 12.51
N GLU A 5 1.25 -15.14 13.73
CA GLU A 5 2.31 -14.84 14.73
C GLU A 5 3.70 -15.23 14.23
N ARG A 6 3.84 -16.34 13.49
CA ARG A 6 5.11 -16.70 12.83
C ARG A 6 5.49 -15.72 11.74
N LEU A 7 4.53 -15.33 10.89
CA LEU A 7 4.78 -14.41 9.78
C LEU A 7 5.21 -13.03 10.29
N VAL A 8 4.61 -12.54 11.39
CA VAL A 8 5.01 -11.27 12.04
C VAL A 8 6.43 -11.38 12.61
N ALA A 9 6.75 -12.47 13.30
CA ALA A 9 8.06 -12.68 13.90
C ALA A 9 9.19 -12.80 12.86
N ASP A 10 8.94 -13.50 11.74
CA ASP A 10 9.89 -13.63 10.64
C ASP A 10 10.10 -12.28 9.92
N PHE A 11 9.02 -11.50 9.75
CA PHE A 11 9.06 -10.18 9.12
C PHE A 11 9.83 -9.16 9.97
N ALA A 12 9.65 -9.17 11.30
CA ALA A 12 10.36 -8.29 12.23
C ALA A 12 11.86 -8.58 12.30
N GLY A 13 12.28 -9.83 12.08
CA GLY A 13 13.69 -10.25 12.20
C GLY A 13 14.53 -10.07 10.94
N THR A 14 13.95 -10.14 9.74
CA THR A 14 14.73 -10.22 8.49
C THR A 14 14.23 -9.35 7.33
N GLY A 15 13.05 -8.73 7.44
CA GLY A 15 12.41 -8.04 6.31
C GLY A 15 12.03 -8.96 5.15
N LEU A 16 12.11 -10.29 5.35
CA LEU A 16 11.76 -11.32 4.39
C LEU A 16 10.73 -12.25 5.03
N SER A 17 9.56 -12.40 4.42
CA SER A 17 8.64 -13.46 4.84
C SER A 17 9.12 -14.80 4.28
N VAL A 18 9.45 -15.75 5.14
CA VAL A 18 9.61 -17.17 4.76
C VAL A 18 8.24 -17.81 4.46
N GLY A 19 7.14 -17.04 4.61
CA GLY A 19 5.75 -17.42 4.36
C GLY A 19 5.00 -16.53 3.37
N ARG A 20 3.67 -16.70 3.30
CA ARG A 20 2.76 -15.99 2.38
C ARG A 20 2.74 -14.49 2.70
N HIS A 21 2.73 -13.62 1.69
CA HIS A 21 2.70 -12.17 1.87
C HIS A 21 1.52 -11.73 2.77
N PRO A 22 1.68 -10.80 3.74
CA PRO A 22 0.64 -10.45 4.72
C PRO A 22 -0.72 -10.06 4.11
N MET A 23 -0.69 -9.36 2.97
CA MET A 23 -1.90 -8.97 2.23
C MET A 23 -2.75 -10.16 1.77
N ALA A 24 -2.14 -11.33 1.57
CA ALA A 24 -2.87 -12.52 1.13
C ALA A 24 -3.82 -13.05 2.21
N LEU A 25 -3.54 -12.82 3.49
CA LEU A 25 -4.40 -13.20 4.61
C LEU A 25 -5.76 -12.47 4.57
N ARG A 26 -5.81 -11.33 3.88
CA ARG A 26 -6.99 -10.46 3.80
C ARG A 26 -7.58 -10.38 2.40
N ARG A 27 -7.09 -11.21 1.47
CA ARG A 27 -7.37 -11.00 0.05
C ARG A 27 -8.86 -11.07 -0.27
N ASP A 28 -9.56 -12.05 0.28
CA ASP A 28 -11.00 -12.22 0.06
C ASP A 28 -11.79 -11.02 0.58
N GLU A 29 -11.42 -10.52 1.75
CA GLU A 29 -12.04 -9.36 2.37
C GLU A 29 -11.83 -8.07 1.55
N LEU A 30 -10.60 -7.85 1.08
CA LEU A 30 -10.23 -6.73 0.23
C LEU A 30 -10.95 -6.79 -1.13
N ALA A 31 -11.05 -7.98 -1.72
CA ALA A 31 -11.75 -8.20 -2.98
C ALA A 31 -13.25 -7.88 -2.85
N MET A 32 -13.91 -8.29 -1.76
CA MET A 32 -15.30 -7.93 -1.48
C MET A 32 -15.51 -6.41 -1.37
N ARG A 33 -14.49 -5.67 -0.93
CA ARG A 33 -14.50 -4.20 -0.85
C ARG A 33 -14.07 -3.51 -2.16
N GLY A 34 -13.92 -4.26 -3.26
CA GLY A 34 -13.51 -3.76 -4.56
C GLY A 34 -12.06 -3.29 -4.63
N VAL A 35 -11.20 -3.76 -3.71
CA VAL A 35 -9.77 -3.48 -3.73
C VAL A 35 -9.09 -4.42 -4.72
N LEU A 36 -8.45 -3.83 -5.73
CA LEU A 36 -7.73 -4.58 -6.76
C LEU A 36 -6.38 -5.08 -6.26
N ARG A 37 -5.92 -6.19 -6.83
CA ARG A 37 -4.55 -6.67 -6.66
C ARG A 37 -3.62 -5.85 -7.55
N ALA A 38 -2.34 -5.79 -7.20
CA ALA A 38 -1.33 -5.09 -8.00
C ALA A 38 -1.31 -5.57 -9.47
N ILE A 39 -1.38 -6.89 -9.69
CA ILE A 39 -1.37 -7.48 -11.04
C ILE A 39 -2.57 -7.06 -11.91
N ASP A 40 -3.73 -6.83 -11.28
CA ASP A 40 -4.98 -6.53 -11.99
C ASP A 40 -4.98 -5.12 -12.58
N LEU A 41 -4.16 -4.20 -12.03
CA LEU A 41 -4.10 -2.81 -12.48
C LEU A 41 -3.75 -2.67 -13.97
N ARG A 42 -2.95 -3.59 -14.52
CA ARG A 42 -2.55 -3.56 -15.94
C ARG A 42 -3.72 -3.85 -16.89
N THR A 43 -4.79 -4.47 -16.39
CA THR A 43 -5.98 -4.82 -17.18
C THR A 43 -7.05 -3.72 -17.14
N VAL A 44 -6.92 -2.78 -16.19
CA VAL A 44 -7.89 -1.71 -16.01
C VAL A 44 -7.62 -0.57 -16.99
N ARG A 45 -8.68 -0.04 -17.58
CA ARG A 45 -8.59 1.11 -18.49
C ARG A 45 -8.07 2.35 -17.75
N GLN A 46 -7.12 3.06 -18.35
CA GLN A 46 -6.64 4.36 -17.86
C GLN A 46 -7.78 5.35 -17.60
N GLY A 47 -7.62 6.17 -16.55
CA GLY A 47 -8.58 7.19 -16.14
C GLY A 47 -9.71 6.66 -15.27
N ARG A 48 -9.78 5.34 -15.04
CA ARG A 48 -10.75 4.76 -14.11
C ARG A 48 -10.32 5.01 -12.66
N ARG A 49 -11.32 5.25 -11.81
CA ARG A 49 -11.14 5.23 -10.37
C ARG A 49 -10.98 3.78 -9.91
N VAL A 50 -9.96 3.55 -9.09
CA VAL A 50 -9.59 2.25 -8.53
C VAL A 50 -9.30 2.37 -7.05
N ARG A 51 -9.43 1.26 -6.33
CA ARG A 51 -8.96 1.12 -4.95
C ARG A 51 -7.88 0.04 -4.94
N VAL A 52 -6.75 0.33 -4.31
CA VAL A 52 -5.63 -0.61 -4.14
C VAL A 52 -5.23 -0.62 -2.69
N ALA A 53 -4.63 -1.71 -2.24
CA ALA A 53 -4.09 -1.80 -0.91
C ALA A 53 -2.82 -2.63 -0.90
N GLY A 54 -1.90 -2.30 -0.01
CA GLY A 54 -0.64 -3.01 0.10
C GLY A 54 0.23 -2.52 1.24
N MET A 55 1.31 -3.26 1.46
CA MET A 55 2.39 -2.89 2.36
C MET A 55 3.25 -1.82 1.72
N VAL A 56 3.57 -0.76 2.45
CA VAL A 56 4.42 0.30 1.90
C VAL A 56 5.88 -0.13 1.95
N ILE A 57 6.47 -0.40 0.79
CA ILE A 57 7.89 -0.80 0.69
C ILE A 57 8.81 0.37 0.39
N THR A 58 8.30 1.44 -0.23
CA THR A 58 9.08 2.68 -0.45
C THR A 58 8.23 3.93 -0.26
N ARG A 59 8.88 4.98 0.25
CA ARG A 59 8.35 6.35 0.31
C ARG A 59 9.42 7.30 -0.19
N GLN A 60 9.17 7.96 -1.32
CA GLN A 60 10.13 8.87 -1.94
C GLN A 60 9.52 10.25 -2.10
N ARG A 61 10.26 11.28 -1.68
CA ARG A 61 9.91 12.69 -1.90
C ARG A 61 11.13 13.43 -2.47
N PRO A 62 11.45 13.25 -3.76
CA PRO A 62 12.61 13.91 -4.37
C PRO A 62 12.48 15.43 -4.28
N GLY A 63 13.58 16.13 -3.97
CA GLY A 63 13.58 17.60 -3.89
C GLY A 63 13.17 18.28 -5.20
N THR A 64 13.38 17.61 -6.33
CA THR A 64 13.03 18.09 -7.68
C THR A 64 11.56 17.85 -8.05
N ALA A 65 10.82 17.04 -7.31
CA ALA A 65 9.46 16.62 -7.64
C ALA A 65 8.38 17.63 -7.20
N LYS A 66 8.73 18.89 -6.94
CA LYS A 66 7.80 19.96 -6.53
C LYS A 66 6.86 19.54 -5.38
N GLY A 67 7.38 18.76 -4.44
CA GLY A 67 6.65 18.29 -3.26
C GLY A 67 5.78 17.04 -3.44
N PHE A 68 5.73 16.44 -4.64
CA PHE A 68 5.09 15.15 -4.86
C PHE A 68 5.76 14.03 -4.07
N VAL A 69 4.95 13.06 -3.65
CA VAL A 69 5.41 11.86 -2.97
C VAL A 69 5.06 10.65 -3.80
N PHE A 70 6.00 9.74 -3.93
CA PHE A 70 5.85 8.45 -4.61
C PHE A 70 5.87 7.35 -3.56
N LEU A 71 4.86 6.50 -3.58
CA LEU A 71 4.80 5.31 -2.74
C LEU A 71 4.83 4.08 -3.64
N THR A 72 5.50 3.02 -3.20
CA THR A 72 5.32 1.70 -3.77
C THR A 72 4.63 0.82 -2.73
N LEU A 73 3.46 0.31 -3.09
CA LEU A 73 2.71 -0.65 -2.29
C LEU A 73 2.96 -2.05 -2.84
N GLU A 74 3.15 -3.02 -1.97
CA GLU A 74 3.33 -4.42 -2.32
C GLU A 74 2.14 -5.26 -1.82
N ASP A 75 1.69 -6.18 -2.67
CA ASP A 75 0.81 -7.27 -2.30
C ASP A 75 1.36 -8.62 -2.82
N GLU A 76 0.63 -9.70 -2.57
CA GLU A 76 1.06 -11.04 -2.96
C GLU A 76 1.19 -11.28 -4.48
N THR A 77 0.78 -10.32 -5.30
CA THR A 77 0.82 -10.39 -6.76
C THR A 77 1.82 -9.41 -7.39
N GLY A 78 2.47 -8.58 -6.58
CA GLY A 78 3.50 -7.63 -7.02
C GLY A 78 3.29 -6.24 -6.46
N ILE A 79 3.68 -5.22 -7.22
CA ILE A 79 3.74 -3.84 -6.76
C ILE A 79 2.76 -2.90 -7.47
N ALA A 80 2.23 -1.94 -6.72
CA ALA A 80 1.43 -0.82 -7.20
C ALA A 80 2.12 0.50 -6.90
N ASN A 81 2.36 1.30 -7.93
CA ASN A 81 2.97 2.63 -7.79
C ASN A 81 1.91 3.68 -7.52
N ILE A 82 2.10 4.48 -6.49
CA ILE A 82 1.16 5.52 -6.07
C ILE A 82 1.82 6.88 -6.20
N ILE A 83 1.11 7.83 -6.80
CA ILE A 83 1.52 9.23 -6.91
C ILE A 83 0.62 10.06 -6.01
N VAL A 84 1.21 10.69 -5.00
CA VAL A 84 0.53 11.55 -4.04
C VAL A 84 0.91 12.99 -4.32
N ARG A 85 -0.11 13.83 -4.52
CA ARG A 85 0.08 15.26 -4.74
C ARG A 85 0.45 15.99 -3.42
N PRO A 86 1.13 17.15 -3.50
CA PRO A 86 1.57 17.88 -2.31
C PRO A 86 0.45 18.25 -1.33
N ASP A 87 -0.73 18.63 -1.86
CA ASP A 87 -1.93 18.96 -1.09
C ASP A 87 -2.44 17.77 -0.28
N LEU A 88 -2.56 16.61 -0.94
CA LEU A 88 -2.98 15.36 -0.32
C LEU A 88 -1.95 14.89 0.73
N PHE A 89 -0.66 14.98 0.41
CA PHE A 89 0.39 14.63 1.36
C PHE A 89 0.37 15.53 2.60
N THR A 90 0.10 16.82 2.43
CA THR A 90 0.05 17.76 3.56
C THR A 90 -1.15 17.46 4.46
N ARG A 91 -2.30 17.12 3.86
CA ARG A 91 -3.53 16.75 4.56
C ARG A 91 -3.41 15.44 5.34
N ASP A 92 -2.91 14.38 4.69
CA ASP A 92 -2.91 13.02 5.21
C ASP A 92 -1.49 12.57 5.62
N ARG A 93 -0.63 13.53 6.02
CA ARG A 93 0.81 13.31 6.25
C ARG A 93 1.08 12.16 7.21
N LEU A 94 0.38 12.13 8.34
CA LEU A 94 0.58 11.12 9.38
C LEU A 94 0.34 9.72 8.82
N VAL A 95 -0.82 9.52 8.18
CA VAL A 95 -1.20 8.25 7.54
C VAL A 95 -0.17 7.83 6.50
N ILE A 96 0.24 8.73 5.61
CA ILE A 96 1.17 8.40 4.52
C ILE A 96 2.57 8.04 5.04
N VAL A 97 3.03 8.71 6.10
CA VAL A 97 4.38 8.54 6.64
C VAL A 97 4.48 7.34 7.57
N GLU A 98 3.49 7.16 8.46
CA GLU A 98 3.62 6.22 9.59
C GLU A 98 2.97 4.86 9.34
N GLU A 99 1.93 4.78 8.51
CA GLU A 99 1.18 3.52 8.35
C GLU A 99 1.93 2.52 7.47
N PRO A 100 2.25 1.30 7.96
CA PRO A 100 2.95 0.30 7.16
C PRO A 100 2.06 -0.32 6.07
N PHE A 101 0.74 -0.25 6.23
CA PHE A 101 -0.24 -0.74 5.25
C PHE A 101 -1.24 0.35 4.89
N LEU A 102 -1.41 0.58 3.60
CA LEU A 102 -2.27 1.63 3.09
C LEU A 102 -3.36 1.05 2.19
N ILE A 103 -4.53 1.68 2.24
CA ILE A 103 -5.55 1.61 1.19
C ILE A 103 -5.53 2.96 0.48
N VAL A 104 -5.41 2.92 -0.84
CA VAL A 104 -5.38 4.11 -1.69
C VAL A 104 -6.55 4.04 -2.66
N GLU A 105 -7.32 5.12 -2.69
CA GLU A 105 -8.29 5.39 -3.75
C GLU A 105 -7.72 6.45 -4.67
N GLY A 106 -7.85 6.22 -5.97
CA GLY A 106 -7.33 7.16 -6.92
C GLY A 106 -7.66 6.82 -8.36
N VAL A 107 -7.08 7.60 -9.26
CA VAL A 107 -7.27 7.45 -10.71
C VAL A 107 -6.08 6.70 -11.29
N LEU A 108 -6.35 5.60 -11.99
CA LEU A 108 -5.32 4.85 -12.70
C LEU A 108 -4.73 5.69 -13.83
N GLN A 109 -3.41 5.80 -13.85
CA GLN A 109 -2.64 6.43 -14.90
C GLN A 109 -1.73 5.39 -15.55
N ASN A 110 -1.61 5.46 -16.87
CA ASN A 110 -0.59 4.73 -17.60
C ASN A 110 0.23 5.78 -18.37
N GLN A 111 1.50 5.91 -18.02
CA GLN A 111 2.43 6.80 -18.70
C GLN A 111 3.61 5.96 -19.18
N GLU A 112 3.82 5.94 -20.50
CA GLU A 112 4.98 5.28 -21.11
C GLU A 112 5.14 3.80 -20.69
N GLY A 113 4.02 3.10 -20.45
CA GLY A 113 4.02 1.69 -20.03
C GLY A 113 4.11 1.47 -18.52
N VAL A 114 4.30 2.52 -17.72
CA VAL A 114 4.28 2.46 -16.26
C VAL A 114 2.86 2.71 -15.75
N THR A 115 2.30 1.72 -15.06
CA THR A 115 0.99 1.83 -14.39
C THR A 115 1.17 2.42 -13.00
N SER A 116 0.43 3.49 -12.70
CA SER A 116 0.41 4.12 -11.38
C SER A 116 -1.02 4.55 -11.00
N VAL A 117 -1.25 4.76 -9.71
CA VAL A 117 -2.50 5.29 -9.18
C VAL A 117 -2.23 6.69 -8.64
N ARG A 118 -2.85 7.70 -9.23
CA ARG A 118 -2.83 9.06 -8.68
C ARG A 118 -3.83 9.13 -7.54
N ALA A 119 -3.33 9.23 -6.31
CA ALA A 119 -4.13 9.18 -5.11
C ALA A 119 -5.09 10.39 -4.98
N GLU A 120 -6.31 10.10 -4.54
CA GLU A 120 -7.35 11.07 -4.16
C GLU A 120 -7.65 10.98 -2.66
N ALA A 121 -7.57 9.76 -2.09
CA ALA A 121 -7.70 9.51 -0.66
C ALA A 121 -6.76 8.37 -0.24
N VAL A 122 -6.23 8.48 0.98
CA VAL A 122 -5.33 7.49 1.57
C VAL A 122 -5.83 7.16 2.98
N PHE A 123 -5.90 5.88 3.28
CA PHE A 123 -6.36 5.39 4.58
C PHE A 123 -5.34 4.40 5.13
N GLY A 124 -5.08 4.46 6.44
CA GLY A 124 -4.39 3.40 7.14
C GLY A 124 -5.27 2.15 7.17
N MET A 125 -4.65 0.97 7.17
CA MET A 125 -5.38 -0.29 7.31
C MET A 125 -5.67 -0.65 8.79
N ARG A 126 -5.36 0.25 9.73
CA ARG A 126 -5.70 0.15 11.16
C ARG A 126 -7.22 0.20 11.34
N GLY A 127 -7.86 -0.96 11.27
CA GLY A 127 -9.32 -1.09 11.41
C GLY A 127 -9.86 -2.48 11.09
N LEU A 128 -9.00 -3.49 11.07
CA LEU A 128 -9.40 -4.87 10.91
C LEU A 128 -8.52 -5.71 11.82
N ASP A 129 -9.13 -6.20 12.90
CA ASP A 129 -8.51 -6.82 14.06
C ASP A 129 -7.52 -7.95 13.70
N VAL A 130 -6.28 -7.55 13.47
CA VAL A 130 -5.12 -8.34 13.87
C VAL A 130 -4.24 -7.33 14.59
N ASN A 131 -4.17 -7.48 15.92
CA ASN A 131 -3.34 -6.65 16.77
C ASN A 131 -1.87 -6.87 16.36
N PHE A 132 -1.34 -6.01 15.51
CA PHE A 132 0.10 -5.85 15.42
C PHE A 132 0.46 -4.91 16.55
N ASP A 133 0.85 -5.49 17.69
CA ASP A 133 1.55 -4.74 18.73
C ASP A 133 2.84 -4.19 18.09
N ALA A 134 2.71 -3.02 17.46
CA ALA A 134 3.81 -2.15 17.15
C ALA A 134 4.37 -1.71 18.50
N HIS A 135 5.32 -2.48 19.01
CA HIS A 135 6.17 -2.00 20.08
C HIS A 135 6.99 -0.87 19.47
N ASP A 136 6.57 0.35 19.76
CA ASP A 136 7.39 1.55 19.61
C ASP A 136 8.71 1.31 20.36
N PHE A 137 9.83 1.31 19.64
CA PHE A 137 11.16 1.24 20.25
C PHE A 137 11.65 2.67 20.53
N TYR A 138 11.96 2.92 21.81
CA TYR A 138 12.84 4.02 22.27
C TYR A 138 14.29 3.75 21.88
#